data_AF-A0A1G4SJP3-F1
#
_entry.id   AF-A0A1G4SJP3-F1
#
_cell.length_a   1.000
_cell.length_b   1.000
_cell.length_c   1.000
_cell.angle_alpha   90.00
_cell.angle_beta   90.00
_cell.angle_gamma   90.00
#
_symmetry.space_group_name_H-M   'P 1'
#
loop_
_entity.id
_entity.type
_entity.pdbx_description
1 polymer ?
#
loop_
_entity_poly.entity_id
_entity_poly.type
_entity_poly.pdbx_seq_one_letter_code
_entity_poly.pdbx_strand_id
1 'polypeptide(L)'
;MSICIKDQIQNMNLVIGCTVGCPYCYARNNTRRYHIIDDFEKPQFFQGKLRMMEKKKPQNFLLTGMSDLSGWHEEWREEVFKKIAENPQHQFLFLTKRPDLLSFETDLDNAWFGVTVTRKSELWRIDALRSNVKAKKYHVTFEPLFDDPGKVDLTGIDWIVVGTMTGAKSRTVKTDPGWAYSLTEQAHELNIPVFWKEDLVPIMGEEMIQEMPDAFNKVLEEQRIWNNQKSK
;
A
#
# COMPACT_ATOMS: atom_id res chain seq x y z
N MET A 1 -4.28 22.46 2.72
CA MET A 1 -3.36 21.96 1.67
C MET A 1 -3.21 20.46 1.85
N SER A 2 -3.52 19.68 0.80
CA SER A 2 -3.36 18.22 0.80
C SER A 2 -1.90 17.80 0.72
N ILE A 3 -1.53 16.74 1.42
CA ILE A 3 -0.22 16.08 1.38
C ILE A 3 -0.27 14.96 0.33
N CYS A 4 0.79 14.82 -0.48
CA CYS A 4 0.95 13.70 -1.40
C CYS A 4 1.43 12.46 -0.63
N ILE A 5 0.75 11.32 -0.79
CA ILE A 5 1.10 10.08 -0.06
C ILE A 5 2.54 9.61 -0.37
N LYS A 6 3.02 9.88 -1.59
CA LYS A 6 4.37 9.50 -2.04
C LYS A 6 5.48 10.28 -1.35
N ASP A 7 5.15 11.43 -0.76
CA ASP A 7 6.09 12.20 0.05
C ASP A 7 6.22 11.62 1.47
N GLN A 8 5.24 10.81 1.89
CA GLN A 8 5.20 10.17 3.21
C GLN A 8 5.63 8.69 3.16
N ILE A 9 5.40 8.01 2.03
CA ILE A 9 5.71 6.59 1.81
C ILE A 9 6.51 6.45 0.51
N GLN A 10 7.75 5.98 0.64
CA GLN A 10 8.65 5.77 -0.48
C GLN A 10 8.39 4.43 -1.16
N ASN A 11 8.19 4.42 -2.48
CA ASN A 11 8.19 3.18 -3.25
C ASN A 11 9.60 2.57 -3.33
N MET A 12 9.73 1.30 -2.99
CA MET A 12 10.96 0.51 -3.14
C MET A 12 10.63 -0.84 -3.75
N ASN A 13 10.70 -0.93 -5.08
CA ASN A 13 10.32 -2.13 -5.82
C ASN A 13 11.46 -3.15 -5.84
N LEU A 14 11.41 -4.11 -4.91
CA LEU A 14 12.34 -5.25 -4.84
C LEU A 14 11.98 -6.33 -5.84
N VAL A 15 10.68 -6.58 -6.03
CA VAL A 15 10.16 -7.42 -7.11
C VAL A 15 9.42 -6.51 -8.08
N ILE A 16 9.65 -6.72 -9.37
CA ILE A 16 8.97 -6.01 -10.46
C ILE A 16 8.32 -7.04 -11.37
N GLY A 17 7.06 -6.80 -11.73
CA GLY A 17 6.24 -7.74 -12.50
C GLY A 17 5.06 -8.27 -11.67
N CYS A 18 3.98 -8.64 -12.35
CA CYS A 18 2.73 -9.03 -11.73
C CYS A 18 1.87 -9.87 -12.68
N THR A 19 1.27 -10.93 -12.15
CA THR A 19 0.41 -11.88 -12.88
C THR A 19 -1.08 -11.53 -12.83
N VAL A 20 -1.49 -10.49 -12.09
CA VAL A 20 -2.92 -10.17 -11.87
C VAL A 20 -3.62 -9.68 -13.15
N GLY A 21 -2.90 -9.08 -14.09
CA GLY A 21 -3.47 -8.75 -15.41
C GLY A 21 -4.43 -7.54 -15.45
N CYS A 22 -4.39 -6.61 -14.49
CA CYS A 22 -5.28 -5.44 -14.45
C CYS A 22 -5.21 -4.62 -15.77
N PRO A 23 -6.33 -4.25 -16.43
CA PRO A 23 -6.29 -3.54 -17.71
C PRO A 23 -5.75 -2.09 -17.61
N TYR A 24 -5.71 -1.53 -16.40
CA TYR A 24 -5.25 -0.16 -16.11
C TYR A 24 -3.91 -0.11 -15.35
N CYS A 25 -3.15 -1.21 -15.33
CA CYS A 25 -1.92 -1.31 -14.53
C CYS A 25 -0.85 -0.27 -14.93
N TYR A 26 -0.60 0.71 -14.05
CA TYR A 26 0.44 1.71 -14.26
C TYR A 26 1.85 1.10 -14.24
N ALA A 27 2.08 0.07 -13.41
CA ALA A 27 3.38 -0.59 -13.30
C ALA A 27 3.75 -1.28 -14.61
N ARG A 28 2.81 -1.99 -15.26
CA ARG A 28 3.02 -2.58 -16.59
C ARG A 28 3.38 -1.53 -17.63
N ASN A 29 2.67 -0.40 -17.63
CA ASN A 29 2.93 0.70 -18.56
C ASN A 29 4.32 1.33 -18.31
N ASN A 30 4.71 1.52 -17.06
CA ASN A 30 6.03 2.03 -16.70
C ASN A 30 7.15 1.07 -17.10
N THR A 31 6.99 -0.23 -16.82
CA THR A 31 7.94 -1.27 -17.24
C THR A 31 8.13 -1.26 -18.75
N ARG A 32 7.03 -1.21 -19.52
CA ARG A 32 7.09 -1.12 -20.99
C ARG A 32 7.78 0.16 -21.47
N ARG A 33 7.48 1.30 -20.84
CA ARG A 33 8.03 2.62 -21.24
C ARG A 33 9.52 2.75 -20.95
N TYR A 34 9.98 2.22 -19.82
CA TYR A 34 11.34 2.39 -19.34
C TYR A 34 12.20 1.13 -19.48
N HIS A 35 11.69 0.09 -20.13
CA HIS A 35 12.39 -1.18 -20.38
C HIS A 35 13.00 -1.79 -19.10
N ILE A 36 12.20 -1.85 -18.03
CA ILE A 36 12.70 -2.25 -16.70
C ILE A 36 12.97 -3.77 -16.63
N ILE A 37 12.04 -4.58 -17.15
CA ILE A 37 12.16 -6.03 -17.35
C ILE A 37 11.50 -6.40 -18.67
N ASP A 38 11.90 -7.53 -19.25
CA ASP A 38 11.43 -7.99 -20.55
C ASP A 38 9.95 -8.39 -20.55
N ASP A 39 9.54 -9.17 -19.55
CA ASP A 39 8.19 -9.74 -19.44
C ASP A 39 7.58 -9.38 -18.09
N PHE A 40 6.64 -8.43 -18.09
CA PHE A 40 5.98 -7.98 -16.87
C PHE A 40 5.13 -9.06 -16.20
N GLU A 41 4.69 -10.07 -16.95
CA GLU A 41 3.88 -11.18 -16.41
C GLU A 41 4.75 -12.25 -15.74
N LYS A 42 6.08 -12.11 -15.80
CA LYS A 42 7.05 -12.93 -15.07
C LYS A 42 7.77 -12.07 -14.02
N PRO A 43 7.27 -12.02 -12.77
CA PRO A 43 7.90 -11.25 -11.71
C PRO A 43 9.39 -11.60 -11.56
N GLN A 44 10.22 -10.58 -11.38
CA GLN A 44 11.66 -10.73 -11.16
C GLN A 44 12.07 -10.08 -9.85
N PHE A 45 12.85 -10.81 -9.04
CA PHE A 45 13.40 -10.33 -7.77
C PHE A 45 14.78 -9.70 -7.97
N PHE A 46 14.91 -8.46 -7.52
CA PHE A 46 16.15 -7.68 -7.57
C PHE A 46 16.83 -7.71 -6.21
N GLN A 47 17.41 -8.86 -5.85
CA GLN A 47 18.05 -9.10 -4.55
C GLN A 47 19.05 -7.99 -4.17
N GLY A 48 19.83 -7.48 -5.13
CA GLY A 48 20.79 -6.39 -4.89
C GLY A 48 20.18 -5.06 -4.39
N LYS A 49 18.85 -4.89 -4.46
CA LYS A 49 18.14 -3.74 -3.88
C LYS A 49 17.87 -3.86 -2.38
N LEU A 50 18.04 -5.04 -1.78
CA LEU A 50 17.88 -5.23 -0.33
C LEU A 50 18.79 -4.30 0.49
N ARG A 51 19.98 -3.97 -0.03
CA ARG A 51 20.89 -2.97 0.57
C ARG A 51 20.25 -1.61 0.80
N MET A 52 19.20 -1.26 0.04
CA MET A 52 18.49 0.01 0.21
C MET A 52 17.70 0.08 1.53
N MET A 53 17.41 -1.06 2.16
CA MET A 53 16.77 -1.14 3.48
C MET A 53 17.73 -0.79 4.62
N GLU A 54 19.04 -0.84 4.40
CA GLU A 54 20.04 -0.64 5.46
C GLU A 54 20.29 0.83 5.78
N LYS A 55 19.55 1.73 5.11
CA LYS A 55 19.71 3.17 5.30
C LYS A 55 19.36 3.54 6.74
N LYS A 56 20.21 4.36 7.37
CA LYS A 56 20.02 4.75 8.78
C LYS A 56 18.84 5.69 9.01
N LYS A 57 18.51 6.53 8.01
CA LYS A 57 17.37 7.45 8.10
C LYS A 57 16.07 6.65 8.07
N PRO A 58 15.21 6.70 9.11
CA PRO A 58 13.90 6.04 9.15
C PRO A 58 13.05 6.33 7.91
N GLN A 59 12.26 5.36 7.45
CA GLN A 59 11.42 5.47 6.25
C GLN A 59 10.20 4.57 6.34
N ASN A 60 9.10 5.02 5.75
CA ASN A 60 7.96 4.17 5.41
C ASN A 60 8.12 3.74 3.96
N PHE A 61 8.05 2.44 3.68
CA PHE A 61 8.26 1.88 2.34
C PHE A 61 7.04 1.12 1.84
N LEU A 62 6.66 1.34 0.59
CA LEU A 62 5.80 0.40 -0.14
C LEU A 62 6.68 -0.52 -1.01
N LEU A 63 6.65 -1.83 -0.72
CA LEU A 63 7.52 -2.81 -1.39
C LEU A 63 6.90 -3.43 -2.64
N THR A 64 5.59 -3.33 -2.78
CA THR A 64 4.79 -3.90 -3.87
C THR A 64 4.24 -2.81 -4.78
N GLY A 65 4.97 -1.70 -4.97
CA GLY A 65 4.54 -0.63 -5.86
C GLY A 65 4.42 -1.12 -7.32
N MET A 66 5.32 -2.00 -7.75
CA MET A 66 5.37 -2.55 -9.12
C MET A 66 5.30 -4.08 -9.19
N SER A 67 4.77 -4.70 -8.14
CA SER A 67 4.49 -6.13 -8.06
C SER A 67 3.25 -6.38 -7.20
N ASP A 68 2.83 -7.63 -7.10
CA ASP A 68 1.79 -8.07 -6.17
C ASP A 68 2.40 -9.13 -5.25
N LEU A 69 2.19 -9.03 -3.93
CA LEU A 69 2.81 -9.94 -2.97
C LEU A 69 2.49 -11.42 -3.28
N SER A 70 1.33 -11.72 -3.85
CA SER A 70 0.95 -13.10 -4.21
C SER A 70 1.81 -13.71 -5.32
N GLY A 71 2.52 -12.87 -6.09
CA GLY A 71 3.41 -13.31 -7.15
C GLY A 71 4.86 -13.43 -6.70
N TRP A 72 5.15 -13.23 -5.40
CA TRP A 72 6.48 -13.41 -4.86
C TRP A 72 6.70 -14.88 -4.54
N HIS A 73 7.84 -15.42 -4.98
CA HIS A 73 8.26 -16.73 -4.54
C HIS A 73 8.57 -16.72 -3.04
N GLU A 74 8.41 -17.88 -2.40
CA GLU A 74 8.59 -18.04 -0.96
C GLU A 74 10.00 -17.62 -0.52
N GLU A 75 11.03 -18.05 -1.25
CA GLU A 75 12.42 -17.72 -0.95
C GLU A 75 12.70 -16.22 -1.01
N TRP A 76 12.03 -15.48 -1.92
CA TRP A 76 12.17 -14.02 -2.00
C TRP A 76 11.50 -13.34 -0.80
N ARG A 77 10.32 -13.84 -0.42
CA ARG A 77 9.56 -13.32 0.73
C ARG A 77 10.33 -13.54 2.02
N GLU A 78 10.88 -14.72 2.23
CA GLU A 78 11.70 -15.04 3.42
C GLU A 78 12.94 -14.14 3.52
N GLU A 79 13.66 -13.95 2.40
CA GLU A 79 14.84 -13.09 2.38
C GLU A 79 14.47 -11.63 2.69
N VAL A 80 13.37 -11.14 2.14
CA VAL A 80 12.85 -9.79 2.41
C VAL A 80 12.41 -9.67 3.87
N PHE A 81 11.71 -10.65 4.44
CA PHE A 81 11.24 -10.62 5.82
C PHE A 81 12.41 -10.62 6.81
N LYS A 82 13.44 -11.43 6.55
CA LYS A 82 14.70 -11.37 7.30
C LYS A 82 15.29 -9.97 7.25
N LYS A 83 15.32 -9.34 6.07
CA LYS A 83 15.86 -7.98 5.93
C LYS A 83 15.03 -6.91 6.64
N ILE A 84 13.72 -7.10 6.71
CA ILE A 84 12.79 -6.24 7.47
C ILE A 84 13.07 -6.35 8.97
N ALA A 85 13.29 -7.57 9.49
CA ALA A 85 13.64 -7.81 10.89
C ALA A 85 14.96 -7.11 11.28
N GLU A 86 15.95 -7.11 10.38
CA GLU A 86 17.24 -6.43 10.57
C GLU A 86 17.14 -4.90 10.58
N ASN A 87 16.01 -4.31 10.14
CA ASN A 87 15.84 -2.87 9.98
C ASN A 87 14.57 -2.34 10.67
N PRO A 88 14.49 -2.41 12.02
CA PRO A 88 13.29 -2.05 12.79
C PRO A 88 12.96 -0.55 12.77
N GLN A 89 13.90 0.31 12.37
CA GLN A 89 13.71 1.77 12.21
C GLN A 89 12.81 2.14 11.02
N HIS A 90 12.43 1.18 10.19
CA HIS A 90 11.57 1.39 9.03
C HIS A 90 10.20 0.78 9.25
N GLN A 91 9.22 1.18 8.44
CA GLN A 91 7.95 0.50 8.29
C GLN A 91 7.80 0.06 6.84
N PHE A 92 7.26 -1.13 6.63
CA PHE A 92 7.16 -1.76 5.31
C PHE A 92 5.72 -2.15 5.02
N LEU A 93 5.21 -1.70 3.88
CA LEU A 93 3.88 -1.98 3.39
C LEU A 93 3.94 -2.93 2.22
N PHE A 94 3.01 -3.88 2.23
CA PHE A 94 2.72 -4.79 1.14
C PHE A 94 1.26 -4.68 0.73
N LEU A 95 0.99 -4.89 -0.55
CA LEU A 95 -0.34 -4.98 -1.13
C LEU A 95 -0.47 -6.24 -1.99
N THR A 96 -1.66 -6.81 -1.97
CA THR A 96 -2.06 -7.89 -2.89
C THR A 96 -3.50 -7.72 -3.38
N LYS A 97 -3.80 -8.23 -4.57
CA LYS A 97 -5.16 -8.46 -5.09
C LYS A 97 -5.55 -9.93 -5.08
N ARG A 98 -4.64 -10.83 -4.68
CA ARG A 98 -4.83 -12.28 -4.64
C ARG A 98 -4.44 -12.86 -3.28
N PRO A 99 -5.09 -12.42 -2.19
CA PRO A 99 -4.84 -12.98 -0.86
C PRO A 99 -5.17 -14.47 -0.79
N ASP A 100 -5.99 -14.99 -1.71
CA ASP A 100 -6.29 -16.42 -1.88
C ASP A 100 -5.06 -17.29 -2.19
N LEU A 101 -4.00 -16.71 -2.74
CA LEU A 101 -2.76 -17.41 -3.07
C LEU A 101 -1.68 -17.28 -1.98
N LEU A 102 -1.96 -16.54 -0.91
CA LEU A 102 -1.05 -16.40 0.21
C LEU A 102 -1.34 -17.48 1.25
N SER A 103 -0.30 -17.91 1.95
CA SER A 103 -0.40 -18.73 3.16
C SER A 103 0.91 -18.59 3.92
N PHE A 104 0.93 -17.76 4.97
CA PHE A 104 2.11 -17.59 5.84
C PHE A 104 1.75 -16.89 7.15
N GLU A 105 2.67 -16.98 8.11
CA GLU A 105 2.61 -16.29 9.39
C GLU A 105 3.91 -15.51 9.62
N THR A 106 3.81 -14.37 10.32
CA THR A 106 4.96 -13.55 10.70
C THR A 106 4.65 -12.69 11.93
N ASP A 107 5.65 -12.50 12.78
CA ASP A 107 5.59 -11.68 13.99
C ASP A 107 6.20 -10.27 13.80
N LEU A 108 6.57 -9.90 12.57
CA LEU A 108 7.18 -8.62 12.25
C LEU A 108 6.28 -7.43 12.62
N ASP A 109 6.69 -6.66 13.62
CA ASP A 109 5.97 -5.47 14.09
C ASP A 109 6.00 -4.31 13.09
N ASN A 110 6.97 -4.30 12.17
CA ASN A 110 7.17 -3.24 11.19
C ASN A 110 6.74 -3.63 9.76
N ALA A 111 6.00 -4.72 9.60
CA ALA A 111 5.41 -5.15 8.33
C ALA A 111 3.88 -5.00 8.35
N TRP A 112 3.35 -4.35 7.31
CA TRP A 112 1.93 -4.06 7.13
C TRP A 112 1.43 -4.77 5.87
N PHE A 113 0.46 -5.65 6.02
CA PHE A 113 -0.09 -6.43 4.92
C PHE A 113 -1.46 -5.94 4.54
N GLY A 114 -1.71 -5.72 3.26
CA GLY A 114 -3.00 -5.20 2.84
C GLY A 114 -3.49 -5.71 1.51
N VAL A 115 -4.76 -5.45 1.26
CA VAL A 115 -5.43 -5.77 0.02
C VAL A 115 -5.92 -4.53 -0.70
N THR A 116 -5.92 -4.58 -2.03
CA THR A 116 -6.67 -3.60 -2.82
C THR A 116 -8.10 -4.07 -3.03
N VAL A 117 -9.08 -3.23 -2.73
CA VAL A 117 -10.49 -3.42 -3.09
C VAL A 117 -10.88 -2.33 -4.09
N THR A 118 -11.48 -2.72 -5.20
CA THR A 118 -11.95 -1.78 -6.24
C THR A 118 -13.45 -1.83 -6.43
N ARG A 119 -14.11 -2.88 -5.93
CA ARG A 119 -15.55 -3.12 -6.06
C ARG A 119 -16.07 -3.93 -4.88
N LYS A 120 -17.37 -3.85 -4.63
CA LYS A 120 -18.10 -4.63 -3.61
C LYS A 120 -17.86 -6.14 -3.74
N SER A 121 -17.82 -6.66 -4.96
CA SER A 121 -17.56 -8.08 -5.23
C SER A 121 -16.17 -8.55 -4.83
N GLU A 122 -15.28 -7.65 -4.41
CA GLU A 122 -13.90 -7.94 -4.00
C GLU A 122 -13.69 -7.82 -2.49
N LEU A 123 -14.74 -7.50 -1.71
CA LEU A 123 -14.64 -7.35 -0.25
C LEU A 123 -14.17 -8.64 0.44
N TRP A 124 -14.41 -9.81 -0.16
CA TRP A 124 -13.89 -11.10 0.31
C TRP A 124 -12.37 -11.11 0.47
N ARG A 125 -11.64 -10.23 -0.23
CA ARG A 125 -10.18 -10.12 -0.10
C ARG A 125 -9.75 -9.76 1.32
N ILE A 126 -10.56 -8.97 2.05
CA ILE A 126 -10.26 -8.57 3.42
C ILE A 126 -10.28 -9.80 4.33
N ASP A 127 -11.33 -10.63 4.22
CA ASP A 127 -11.48 -11.88 4.97
C ASP A 127 -10.39 -12.90 4.62
N ALA A 128 -10.12 -13.05 3.32
CA ALA A 128 -9.08 -13.93 2.83
C ALA A 128 -7.70 -13.51 3.36
N LEU A 129 -7.38 -12.21 3.39
CA LEU A 129 -6.12 -11.72 3.95
C LEU A 129 -5.98 -12.10 5.42
N ARG A 130 -6.99 -11.79 6.25
CA ARG A 130 -7.00 -12.13 7.70
C ARG A 130 -6.90 -13.65 7.93
N SER A 131 -7.48 -14.44 7.03
CA SER A 131 -7.47 -15.91 7.12
C SER A 131 -6.11 -16.49 6.75
N ASN A 132 -5.50 -16.00 5.68
CA ASN A 132 -4.35 -16.61 5.03
C ASN A 132 -2.99 -16.02 5.47
N VAL A 133 -2.99 -14.78 5.94
CA VAL A 133 -1.79 -14.09 6.41
C VAL A 133 -1.96 -13.80 7.88
N LYS A 134 -1.20 -14.49 8.73
CA LYS A 134 -1.17 -14.23 10.18
C LYS A 134 -0.07 -13.21 10.47
N ALA A 135 -0.46 -11.96 10.56
CA ALA A 135 0.41 -10.83 10.86
C ALA A 135 -0.20 -9.94 11.95
N LYS A 136 0.59 -8.99 12.43
CA LYS A 136 0.17 -8.06 13.49
C LYS A 136 -0.56 -6.82 12.98
N LYS A 137 -0.38 -6.47 11.69
CA LYS A 137 -0.86 -5.20 11.12
C LYS A 137 -1.46 -5.37 9.74
N TYR A 138 -2.70 -4.95 9.57
CA TYR A 138 -3.47 -5.07 8.33
C TYR A 138 -3.92 -3.70 7.82
N HIS A 139 -3.97 -3.55 6.50
CA HIS A 139 -4.55 -2.35 5.88
C HIS A 139 -5.39 -2.69 4.66
N VAL A 140 -6.28 -1.77 4.28
CA VAL A 140 -7.10 -1.91 3.07
C VAL A 140 -6.98 -0.66 2.22
N THR A 141 -6.66 -0.83 0.94
CA THR A 141 -6.66 0.25 -0.03
C THR A 141 -7.88 0.13 -0.94
N PHE A 142 -8.78 1.10 -0.84
CA PHE A 142 -9.93 1.27 -1.72
C PHE A 142 -9.54 2.20 -2.87
N GLU A 143 -8.97 1.64 -3.94
CA GLU A 143 -8.53 2.45 -5.10
C GLU A 143 -8.42 1.64 -6.41
N PRO A 144 -9.02 2.13 -7.51
CA PRO A 144 -10.17 3.06 -7.53
C PRO A 144 -11.44 2.29 -7.16
N LEU A 145 -12.39 2.93 -6.50
CA LEU A 145 -13.73 2.36 -6.37
C LEU A 145 -14.52 2.53 -7.67
N PHE A 146 -15.03 1.43 -8.21
CA PHE A 146 -15.86 1.40 -9.42
C PHE A 146 -17.36 1.21 -9.12
N ASP A 147 -17.72 0.78 -7.91
CA ASP A 147 -19.08 0.69 -7.40
C ASP A 147 -19.09 0.94 -5.88
N ASP A 148 -20.28 1.13 -5.32
CA ASP A 148 -20.50 1.33 -3.89
C ASP A 148 -20.11 0.06 -3.11
N PRO A 149 -19.08 0.10 -2.24
CA PRO A 149 -18.72 -1.04 -1.40
C PRO A 149 -19.83 -1.37 -0.38
N GLY A 150 -20.68 -0.42 -0.01
CA GLY A 150 -21.67 -0.56 1.05
C GLY A 150 -21.00 -0.77 2.42
N LYS A 151 -21.59 -1.65 3.25
CA LYS A 151 -21.04 -2.00 4.55
C LYS A 151 -19.83 -2.93 4.40
N VAL A 152 -18.72 -2.57 5.03
CA VAL A 152 -17.46 -3.32 5.02
C VAL A 152 -17.12 -3.77 6.44
N ASP A 153 -16.75 -5.03 6.62
CA ASP A 153 -16.19 -5.50 7.89
C ASP A 153 -14.71 -5.08 7.99
N LEU A 154 -14.45 -4.02 8.77
CA LEU A 154 -13.12 -3.49 9.04
C LEU A 154 -12.54 -4.01 10.37
N THR A 155 -13.16 -5.01 11.00
CA THR A 155 -12.69 -5.55 12.28
C THR A 155 -11.26 -6.08 12.16
N GLY A 156 -10.35 -5.55 12.99
CA GLY A 156 -8.94 -5.94 12.98
C GLY A 156 -8.12 -5.36 11.82
N ILE A 157 -8.64 -4.35 11.11
CA ILE A 157 -7.89 -3.54 10.16
C ILE A 157 -7.32 -2.31 10.89
N ASP A 158 -6.05 -1.99 10.65
CA ASP A 158 -5.33 -0.93 11.37
C ASP A 158 -5.25 0.38 10.59
N TRP A 159 -5.52 0.37 9.28
CA TRP A 159 -5.48 1.55 8.43
C TRP A 159 -6.27 1.35 7.14
N ILE A 160 -6.97 2.38 6.67
CA ILE A 160 -7.55 2.39 5.33
C ILE A 160 -7.05 3.55 4.48
N VAL A 161 -6.87 3.28 3.19
CA VAL A 161 -6.54 4.28 2.18
C VAL A 161 -7.67 4.34 1.18
N VAL A 162 -8.16 5.53 0.86
CA VAL A 162 -9.13 5.75 -0.19
C VAL A 162 -8.50 6.62 -1.27
N GLY A 163 -8.63 6.21 -2.52
CA GLY A 163 -8.10 6.94 -3.66
C GLY A 163 -9.00 6.80 -4.87
N THR A 164 -8.76 7.65 -5.86
CA THR A 164 -9.43 7.57 -7.17
C THR A 164 -8.47 7.05 -8.25
N MET A 165 -8.97 6.86 -9.47
CA MET A 165 -8.15 6.37 -10.57
C MET A 165 -7.00 7.35 -10.85
N THR A 166 -5.78 6.84 -10.92
CA THR A 166 -4.60 7.61 -11.31
C THR A 166 -4.19 7.35 -12.77
N GLY A 167 -3.37 8.25 -13.31
CA GLY A 167 -2.83 8.12 -14.68
C GLY A 167 -3.85 8.42 -15.78
N ALA A 168 -3.69 7.80 -16.95
CA ALA A 168 -4.41 8.17 -18.17
C ALA A 168 -5.95 8.11 -18.08
N LYS A 169 -6.50 7.32 -17.14
CA LYS A 169 -7.94 7.15 -16.95
C LYS A 169 -8.53 7.99 -15.80
N SER A 170 -7.73 8.85 -15.15
CA SER A 170 -8.18 9.66 -14.00
C SER A 170 -9.30 10.65 -14.32
N ARG A 171 -9.41 11.07 -15.59
CA ARG A 171 -10.44 12.02 -16.03
C ARG A 171 -11.82 11.38 -16.20
N THR A 172 -11.89 10.07 -16.41
CA THR A 172 -13.12 9.36 -16.78
C THR A 172 -13.63 8.41 -15.71
N VAL A 173 -12.76 7.90 -14.85
CA VAL A 173 -13.13 7.05 -13.72
C VAL A 173 -12.88 7.82 -12.44
N LYS A 174 -13.96 8.11 -11.71
CA LYS A 174 -13.91 8.83 -10.43
C LYS A 174 -14.61 8.01 -9.37
N THR A 175 -14.00 7.91 -8.20
CA THR A 175 -14.67 7.44 -6.99
C THR A 175 -15.73 8.44 -6.59
N ASP A 176 -16.93 7.95 -6.25
CA ASP A 176 -18.01 8.80 -5.76
C ASP A 176 -17.65 9.33 -4.37
N PRO A 177 -17.81 10.65 -4.11
CA PRO A 177 -17.56 11.22 -2.79
C PRO A 177 -18.30 10.50 -1.67
N GLY A 178 -19.55 10.09 -1.89
CA GLY A 178 -20.39 9.43 -0.89
C GLY A 178 -19.82 8.09 -0.44
N TRP A 179 -19.15 7.35 -1.34
CA TRP A 179 -18.47 6.11 -0.97
C TRP A 179 -17.23 6.37 -0.11
N ALA A 180 -16.47 7.41 -0.42
CA ALA A 180 -15.31 7.81 0.38
C ALA A 180 -15.74 8.24 1.80
N TYR A 181 -16.77 9.09 1.92
CA TYR A 181 -17.34 9.47 3.21
C TYR A 181 -17.87 8.28 4.00
N SER A 182 -18.65 7.39 3.36
CA SER A 182 -19.22 6.21 4.02
C SER A 182 -18.13 5.25 4.54
N LEU A 183 -17.03 5.07 3.79
CA LEU A 183 -15.90 4.27 4.27
C LEU A 183 -15.18 4.95 5.45
N THR A 184 -15.03 6.28 5.40
CA THR A 184 -14.45 7.03 6.52
C THR A 184 -15.28 6.87 7.78
N GLU A 185 -16.59 7.06 7.72
CA GLU A 185 -17.48 6.93 8.88
C GLU A 185 -17.37 5.54 9.51
N GLN A 186 -17.42 4.49 8.68
CA GLN A 186 -17.27 3.09 9.13
C GLN A 186 -15.91 2.83 9.80
N ALA A 187 -14.83 3.45 9.31
CA ALA A 187 -13.50 3.31 9.89
C ALA A 187 -13.37 4.08 11.22
N HIS A 188 -13.88 5.31 11.27
CA HIS A 188 -13.84 6.17 12.45
C HIS A 188 -14.68 5.62 13.61
N GLU A 189 -15.79 4.93 13.35
CA GLU A 189 -16.55 4.17 14.37
C GLU A 189 -15.67 3.14 15.12
N LEU A 190 -14.62 2.64 14.47
CA LEU A 190 -13.66 1.68 15.02
C LEU A 190 -12.33 2.33 15.43
N ASN A 191 -12.22 3.66 15.37
CA ASN A 191 -10.97 4.42 15.58
C ASN A 191 -9.84 4.03 14.62
N ILE A 192 -10.19 3.63 13.39
CA ILE A 192 -9.21 3.28 12.35
C ILE A 192 -8.84 4.55 11.58
N PRO A 193 -7.55 4.91 11.48
CA PRO A 193 -7.12 6.07 10.70
C PRO A 193 -7.45 5.90 9.21
N VAL A 194 -7.81 7.01 8.57
CA VAL A 194 -8.17 7.07 7.15
C VAL A 194 -7.25 8.02 6.38
N PHE A 195 -6.69 7.55 5.27
CA PHE A 195 -5.94 8.42 4.36
C PHE A 195 -6.63 8.54 3.00
N TRP A 196 -7.19 9.71 2.71
CA TRP A 196 -7.60 10.10 1.37
C TRP A 196 -6.38 10.59 0.58
N LYS A 197 -6.14 9.93 -0.55
CA LYS A 197 -5.07 10.31 -1.45
C LYS A 197 -5.33 11.67 -2.09
N GLU A 198 -4.25 12.36 -2.42
CA GLU A 198 -4.27 13.70 -3.00
C GLU A 198 -5.06 13.78 -4.33
N ASP A 199 -5.24 12.65 -5.01
CA ASP A 199 -6.01 12.54 -6.25
C ASP A 199 -7.53 12.68 -6.03
N LEU A 200 -8.02 12.61 -4.80
CA LEU A 200 -9.40 12.86 -4.44
C LEU A 200 -9.74 14.36 -4.31
N VAL A 201 -8.75 15.26 -4.20
CA VAL A 201 -8.98 16.72 -4.07
C VAL A 201 -9.93 17.30 -5.13
N PRO A 202 -9.84 16.94 -6.43
CA PRO A 202 -10.77 17.44 -7.44
C PRO A 202 -12.24 16.98 -7.29
N ILE A 203 -12.49 16.06 -6.35
CA ILE A 203 -13.79 15.43 -6.08
C ILE A 203 -14.31 15.84 -4.69
N MET A 204 -13.42 15.87 -3.70
CA MET A 204 -13.73 16.10 -2.28
C MET A 204 -13.53 17.55 -1.83
N GLY A 205 -12.78 18.36 -2.56
CA GLY A 205 -12.36 19.70 -2.14
C GLY A 205 -11.06 19.70 -1.34
N GLU A 206 -10.77 20.81 -0.64
CA GLU A 206 -9.50 21.00 0.08
C GLU A 206 -9.51 20.45 1.51
N GLU A 207 -10.70 20.16 2.05
CA GLU A 207 -10.88 19.53 3.37
C GLU A 207 -10.66 18.02 3.25
N MET A 208 -9.39 17.63 3.32
CA MET A 208 -8.94 16.25 3.14
C MET A 208 -8.74 15.54 4.48
N ILE A 209 -9.14 14.27 4.56
CA ILE A 209 -8.84 13.38 5.68
C ILE A 209 -7.55 12.63 5.37
N GLN A 210 -6.47 12.93 6.09
CA GLN A 210 -5.12 12.40 5.80
C GLN A 210 -4.44 11.89 7.07
N GLU A 211 -5.09 10.93 7.72
CA GLU A 211 -4.65 10.33 8.97
C GLU A 211 -3.72 9.15 8.67
N MET A 212 -2.52 9.23 9.22
CA MET A 212 -1.52 8.17 9.14
C MET A 212 -1.51 7.39 10.46
N PRO A 213 -1.22 6.08 10.44
CA PRO A 213 -1.03 5.32 11.67
C PRO A 213 0.14 5.87 12.49
N ASP A 214 0.07 5.73 13.82
CA ASP A 214 1.08 6.23 14.74
C ASP A 214 2.49 5.73 14.43
N ALA A 215 2.61 4.47 14.01
CA ALA A 215 3.90 3.90 13.60
C ALA A 215 4.53 4.66 12.42
N PHE A 216 3.71 5.14 11.48
CA PHE A 216 4.19 5.91 10.32
C PHE A 216 4.48 7.35 10.73
N ASN A 217 3.65 7.96 11.58
CA ASN A 217 3.89 9.30 12.12
C ASN A 217 5.20 9.38 12.90
N LYS A 218 5.52 8.36 13.71
CA LYS A 218 6.80 8.27 14.43
C LYS A 218 7.98 8.29 13.47
N VAL A 219 7.93 7.50 12.39
CA VAL A 219 8.96 7.51 11.35
C VAL A 219 9.10 8.89 10.70
N LEU A 220 7.98 9.52 10.35
CA LEU A 220 7.97 10.85 9.70
C LEU A 220 8.55 11.92 10.63
N GLU A 221 8.28 11.86 11.92
CA GLU A 221 8.86 12.77 12.91
C GLU A 221 10.38 12.57 13.04
N GLU A 222 10.85 11.33 13.14
CA GLU A 222 12.28 11.02 13.16
C GLU A 222 12.98 11.50 11.87
N GLN A 223 12.31 11.43 10.72
CA GLN A 223 12.85 11.99 9.47
C GLN A 223 13.01 13.51 9.50
N ARG A 224 12.05 14.24 10.09
CA ARG A 224 12.12 15.71 10.21
C ARG A 224 13.31 16.10 11.09
N ILE A 225 13.47 15.44 12.23
CA ILE A 225 14.61 15.63 13.14
C ILE A 225 15.93 15.37 12.39
N TRP A 226 16.01 14.24 11.67
CA TRP A 226 17.19 13.88 10.88
C TRP A 226 17.57 14.94 9.84
N ASN A 227 16.59 15.49 9.12
CA ASN A 227 16.83 16.54 8.13
C ASN A 227 17.33 17.82 8.78
N ASN A 228 16.73 18.23 9.90
CA ASN A 228 17.11 19.44 10.63
C ASN A 228 18.54 19.37 11.19
N GLN A 229 19.02 18.17 11.54
CA GLN A 229 20.39 17.95 12.00
C GLN A 229 21.42 18.05 10.88
N LYS A 230 21.06 17.72 9.63
CA LYS A 230 21.95 17.80 8.46
C LYS A 230 22.01 19.18 7.82
N SER A 231 21.03 20.04 8.10
CA SER A 231 20.99 21.42 7.63
C SER A 231 21.74 22.40 8.55
N LYS A 232 22.33 21.90 9.64
CA LYS A 232 23.28 22.61 10.51
C LYS A 232 24.69 22.11 10.24
#